data_AF-A0AAW0GJG0-F1
#
_entry.id   AF-A0AAW0GJG0-F1
#
_cell.length_a   1.000
_cell.length_b   1.000
_cell.length_c   1.000
_cell.angle_alpha   90.00
_cell.angle_beta   90.00
_cell.angle_gamma   90.00
#
_symmetry.space_group_name_H-M   'P 1'
#
loop_
_entity.id
_entity.type
_entity.pdbx_description
1 polymer ?
#
loop_
_entity_poly.entity_id
_entity_poly.type
_entity_poly.pdbx_seq_one_letter_code
_entity_poly.pdbx_strand_id
1 'polypeptide(L)'
;MRNRKKTVASYYLPASAASPGFPAFPFPNLTQQRPLEDVSGPHELGTATSFTMTVQHSGLQKEVLALYRRALRMVQTKPPPVQPKFRLFVQHTFKTQAFSLSPKDISAIEHLLRKGKKQLEVYEDPKVRDCWVSKEMRDWDERHRRRTNSKLEGL
;
A
#
# COMPACT_ATOMS: atom_id res chain seq x y z
N MET A 1 39.83 26.73 9.13
CA MET A 1 38.58 26.00 9.44
C MET A 1 38.45 24.83 8.47
N ARG A 2 38.42 23.60 9.01
CA ARG A 2 38.14 22.32 8.36
C ARG A 2 36.66 22.34 7.88
N ASN A 3 36.14 21.65 6.87
CA ASN A 3 36.60 20.61 5.96
C ASN A 3 35.49 20.42 4.90
N ARG A 4 35.89 20.03 3.69
CA ARG A 4 35.21 19.07 2.79
C ARG A 4 33.83 19.44 2.22
N LYS A 5 33.88 20.03 1.03
CA LYS A 5 32.92 19.74 -0.05
C LYS A 5 33.02 18.24 -0.36
N LYS A 6 32.01 17.45 0.05
CA LYS A 6 31.87 16.04 -0.38
C LYS A 6 30.99 16.00 -1.61
N THR A 7 31.65 15.63 -2.70
CA THR A 7 31.14 14.98 -3.90
C THR A 7 30.23 13.80 -3.57
N VAL A 8 29.06 13.73 -4.20
CA VAL A 8 28.31 12.50 -4.52
C VAL A 8 27.73 12.79 -5.92
N ALA A 9 28.42 12.50 -7.01
CA ALA A 9 28.70 11.20 -7.61
C ALA A 9 27.43 10.37 -7.87
N SER A 10 27.17 10.20 -9.17
CA SER A 10 26.51 9.05 -9.79
C SER A 10 24.98 9.01 -9.78
N TYR A 11 24.39 9.73 -10.73
CA TYR A 11 23.16 9.26 -11.38
C TYR A 11 23.50 7.97 -12.15
N TYR A 12 23.27 6.82 -11.54
CA TYR A 12 23.16 5.56 -12.27
C TYR A 12 21.86 5.57 -13.07
N LEU A 13 21.94 6.00 -14.34
CA LEU A 13 21.03 5.57 -15.40
C LEU A 13 21.67 4.36 -16.08
N PRO A 14 21.22 3.12 -15.83
CA PRO A 14 21.49 2.06 -16.78
C PRO A 14 20.57 2.23 -17.99
N ALA A 15 21.21 2.46 -19.14
CA ALA A 15 20.65 2.28 -20.46
C ALA A 15 19.94 0.92 -20.54
N SER A 16 18.61 0.93 -20.62
CA SER A 16 17.85 -0.26 -20.99
C SER A 16 17.98 -0.43 -22.49
N ALA A 17 18.86 -1.37 -22.84
CA ALA A 17 19.08 -1.85 -24.17
C ALA A 17 17.76 -2.24 -24.85
N ALA A 18 17.74 -1.99 -26.16
CA ALA A 18 16.88 -2.66 -27.10
C ALA A 18 16.86 -4.17 -26.82
N SER A 19 15.67 -4.75 -26.83
CA SER A 19 15.52 -6.15 -27.19
C SER A 19 14.42 -6.28 -28.25
N PRO A 20 14.63 -7.18 -29.21
CA PRO A 20 14.07 -7.11 -30.54
C PRO A 20 12.74 -7.87 -30.63
N GLY A 21 12.10 -7.70 -31.78
CA GLY A 21 10.75 -8.17 -32.09
C GLY A 21 10.45 -9.60 -31.64
N PHE A 22 9.30 -9.74 -30.98
CA PHE A 22 8.57 -10.99 -30.94
C PHE A 22 8.04 -11.29 -32.35
N PRO A 23 8.34 -12.46 -32.94
CA PRO A 23 7.74 -12.85 -34.21
C PRO A 23 6.25 -13.11 -34.02
N ALA A 24 5.45 -12.47 -34.86
CA ALA A 24 4.04 -12.79 -35.05
C ALA A 24 3.91 -14.26 -35.47
N PHE A 25 3.17 -15.05 -34.70
CA PHE A 25 2.76 -16.39 -35.10
C PHE A 25 1.53 -16.27 -36.03
N PRO A 26 1.59 -16.78 -37.27
CA PRO A 26 0.44 -16.87 -38.15
C PRO A 26 -0.06 -18.31 -38.15
N PHE A 27 -1.25 -18.58 -37.61
CA PHE A 27 -1.93 -19.87 -37.86
C PHE A 27 -3.45 -19.68 -37.86
N PRO A 28 -4.17 -20.53 -38.61
CA PRO A 28 -4.83 -20.10 -39.83
C PRO A 28 -6.35 -19.99 -39.70
N ASN A 29 -6.91 -19.10 -40.49
CA ASN A 29 -8.30 -19.12 -40.90
C ASN A 29 -8.45 -20.20 -41.98
N LEU A 30 -9.28 -21.22 -41.76
CA LEU A 30 -10.40 -21.60 -42.65
C LEU A 30 -11.08 -22.90 -42.17
N THR A 31 -12.40 -22.79 -42.05
CA THR A 31 -13.39 -23.76 -42.53
C THR A 31 -13.35 -25.20 -41.99
N GLN A 32 -14.29 -25.50 -41.08
CA GLN A 32 -15.25 -26.57 -41.35
C GLN A 32 -16.55 -26.36 -40.58
N GLN A 33 -17.66 -26.17 -41.32
CA GLN A 33 -19.01 -26.35 -40.80
C GLN A 33 -19.19 -27.83 -40.41
N ARG A 34 -19.70 -28.10 -39.19
CA ARG A 34 -20.40 -29.35 -38.86
C ARG A 34 -21.82 -29.01 -38.41
N PRO A 35 -22.86 -29.56 -39.05
CA PRO A 35 -24.25 -29.45 -38.60
C PRO A 35 -24.58 -30.35 -37.40
N LEU A 36 -25.60 -29.89 -36.67
CA LEU A 36 -26.41 -30.45 -35.58
C LEU A 36 -26.25 -31.96 -35.24
N GLU A 37 -25.92 -32.23 -33.98
CA GLU A 37 -26.37 -33.44 -33.27
C GLU A 37 -26.70 -33.02 -31.82
N ASP A 38 -27.93 -33.28 -31.42
CA ASP A 38 -28.58 -32.98 -30.16
C ASP A 38 -28.02 -33.87 -29.02
N VAL A 39 -27.42 -33.26 -27.98
CA VAL A 39 -27.18 -33.96 -26.70
C VAL A 39 -27.55 -33.04 -25.55
N SER A 40 -28.78 -33.24 -25.10
CA SER A 40 -29.25 -32.99 -23.74
C SER A 40 -28.17 -33.29 -22.69
N GLY A 41 -27.77 -32.27 -21.93
CA GLY A 41 -26.95 -32.40 -20.73
C GLY A 41 -27.17 -31.16 -19.86
N PRO A 42 -27.43 -31.31 -18.55
CA PRO A 42 -27.65 -30.16 -17.68
C PRO A 42 -26.39 -29.30 -17.64
N HIS A 43 -26.56 -28.01 -17.93
CA HIS A 43 -25.53 -26.99 -17.82
C HIS A 43 -24.99 -26.94 -16.38
N GLU A 44 -23.90 -27.67 -16.12
CA GLU A 44 -23.08 -27.45 -14.95
C GLU A 44 -22.43 -26.08 -15.07
N LEU A 45 -23.00 -25.12 -14.34
CA LEU A 45 -22.38 -23.85 -14.05
C LEU A 45 -21.08 -24.14 -13.30
N GLY A 46 -19.98 -24.25 -14.05
CA GLY A 46 -18.63 -24.23 -13.51
C GLY A 46 -18.46 -22.96 -12.70
N THR A 47 -18.67 -23.07 -11.39
CA THR A 47 -18.31 -22.06 -10.41
C THR A 47 -16.82 -21.88 -10.55
N ALA A 48 -16.40 -20.86 -11.29
CA ALA A 48 -15.04 -20.38 -11.30
C ALA A 48 -14.70 -19.94 -9.88
N THR A 49 -14.21 -20.87 -9.07
CA THR A 49 -13.63 -20.62 -7.75
C THR A 49 -12.47 -19.67 -7.96
N SER A 50 -12.77 -18.38 -7.80
CA SER A 50 -11.78 -17.33 -7.81
C SER A 50 -10.91 -17.55 -6.60
N PHE A 51 -9.73 -18.14 -6.82
CA PHE A 51 -8.75 -18.32 -5.76
C PHE A 51 -8.18 -16.95 -5.42
N THR A 52 -8.80 -16.25 -4.48
CA THR A 52 -8.24 -15.02 -3.94
C THR A 52 -6.94 -15.38 -3.25
N MET A 53 -5.81 -15.04 -3.86
CA MET A 53 -4.50 -15.21 -3.23
C MET A 53 -4.40 -14.32 -2.01
N THR A 54 -4.64 -14.89 -0.83
CA THR A 54 -4.50 -14.18 0.44
C THR A 54 -3.01 -14.03 0.75
N VAL A 55 -2.51 -12.80 0.83
CA VAL A 55 -1.13 -12.54 1.26
C VAL A 55 -0.98 -13.01 2.72
N GLN A 56 -0.12 -14.01 2.94
CA GLN A 56 0.16 -14.51 4.28
C GLN A 56 1.12 -13.55 5.00
N HIS A 57 0.64 -12.90 6.05
CA HIS A 57 1.43 -12.00 6.90
C HIS A 57 2.05 -12.75 8.07
N SER A 58 3.30 -12.40 8.42
CA SER A 58 3.94 -12.91 9.65
C SER A 58 3.17 -12.47 10.91
N GLY A 59 3.37 -13.15 12.04
CA GLY A 59 2.71 -12.80 13.31
C GLY A 59 2.94 -11.33 13.70
N LEU A 60 4.19 -10.86 13.59
CA LEU A 60 4.54 -9.48 13.87
C LEU A 60 3.88 -8.49 12.90
N GLN A 61 3.84 -8.82 11.60
CA GLN A 61 3.14 -7.99 10.61
C GLN A 61 1.64 -7.89 10.92
N LYS A 62 1.01 -8.99 11.33
CA LYS A 62 -0.39 -9.00 11.75
C LYS A 62 -0.62 -8.06 12.94
N GLU A 63 0.29 -8.03 13.91
CA GLU A 63 0.20 -7.10 15.04
C GLU A 63 0.34 -5.64 14.61
N VAL A 64 1.30 -5.31 13.73
CA VAL A 64 1.45 -3.95 13.19
C VAL A 64 0.18 -3.52 12.46
N LEU A 65 -0.38 -4.39 11.62
CA LEU A 65 -1.63 -4.13 10.90
C LEU A 65 -2.84 -4.03 11.84
N ALA A 66 -2.89 -4.82 12.92
CA ALA A 66 -3.93 -4.71 13.94
C ALA A 66 -3.86 -3.35 14.65
N LEU A 67 -2.66 -2.91 15.03
CA LEU A 67 -2.44 -1.61 15.66
C LEU A 67 -2.83 -0.46 14.72
N TYR A 68 -2.44 -0.53 13.43
CA TYR A 68 -2.84 0.46 12.42
C TYR A 68 -4.36 0.54 12.27
N ARG A 69 -5.04 -0.60 12.13
CA ARG A 69 -6.52 -0.64 12.03
C ARG A 69 -7.20 -0.11 13.30
N ARG A 70 -6.63 -0.36 14.49
CA ARG A 70 -7.15 0.19 15.74
C ARG A 70 -6.99 1.72 15.78
N ALA A 71 -5.84 2.24 15.37
CA ALA A 71 -5.61 3.68 15.27
C ALA A 71 -6.60 4.37 14.32
N LEU A 72 -6.89 3.76 13.17
CA LEU A 72 -7.91 4.28 12.24
C LEU A 72 -9.33 4.24 12.82
N ARG A 73 -9.67 3.24 13.64
CA ARG A 73 -10.95 3.19 14.35
C ARG A 73 -11.05 4.30 15.40
N MET A 74 -9.99 4.54 16.17
CA MET A 74 -9.91 5.67 17.12
C MET A 74 -10.11 7.01 16.40
N VAL A 75 -9.57 7.19 15.20
CA VAL A 75 -9.79 8.42 14.42
C VAL A 75 -11.29 8.65 14.15
N GLN A 76 -12.06 7.59 13.89
CA GLN A 76 -13.50 7.70 13.62
C GLN A 76 -14.32 8.07 14.87
N THR A 77 -13.80 7.79 16.08
CA THR A 77 -14.48 8.19 17.32
C THR A 77 -14.29 9.66 17.67
N LYS A 78 -13.38 10.37 16.98
CA LYS A 78 -13.13 11.80 17.21
C LYS A 78 -14.11 12.68 16.43
N PRO A 79 -14.32 13.95 16.84
CA PRO A 79 -15.22 14.87 16.13
C PRO A 79 -14.85 15.05 14.65
N PRO A 80 -15.83 15.13 13.72
CA PRO A 80 -15.59 15.28 12.28
C PRO A 80 -14.52 16.30 11.86
N PRO A 81 -14.45 17.53 12.44
CA PRO A 81 -13.47 18.53 11.98
C PRO A 81 -12.02 18.14 12.26
N VAL A 82 -11.75 17.31 13.27
CA VAL A 82 -10.38 16.91 13.65
C VAL A 82 -9.97 15.57 13.05
N GLN A 83 -10.91 14.75 12.57
CA GLN A 83 -10.60 13.42 12.01
C GLN A 83 -9.57 13.44 10.87
N PRO A 84 -9.59 14.39 9.91
CA PRO A 84 -8.59 14.42 8.84
C PRO A 84 -7.18 14.63 9.37
N LYS A 85 -7.04 15.45 10.42
CA LYS A 85 -5.76 15.75 11.07
C LYS A 85 -5.18 14.51 11.75
N PHE A 86 -6.01 13.79 12.51
CA PHE A 86 -5.63 12.52 13.14
C PHE A 86 -5.33 11.42 12.11
N ARG A 87 -6.12 11.33 11.03
CA ARG A 87 -5.90 10.38 9.94
C ARG A 87 -4.53 10.60 9.31
N LEU A 88 -4.22 11.85 8.97
CA LEU A 88 -2.94 12.23 8.38
C LEU A 88 -1.78 11.86 9.32
N PHE A 89 -1.90 12.22 10.60
CA PHE A 89 -0.89 11.89 11.61
C PHE A 89 -0.61 10.38 11.66
N VAL A 90 -1.66 9.55 11.71
CA VAL A 90 -1.54 8.09 11.75
C VAL A 90 -0.91 7.56 10.45
N GLN A 91 -1.44 7.93 9.29
CA GLN A 91 -0.94 7.46 7.99
C GLN A 91 0.52 7.83 7.77
N HIS A 92 0.88 9.08 8.02
CA HIS A 92 2.26 9.55 7.88
C HIS A 92 3.19 8.78 8.83
N THR A 93 2.85 8.70 10.12
CA THR A 93 3.70 8.02 11.11
C THR A 93 3.97 6.57 10.73
N PHE A 94 2.93 5.79 10.39
CA PHE A 94 3.12 4.40 9.99
C PHE A 94 3.92 4.27 8.70
N LYS A 95 3.71 5.15 7.72
CA LYS A 95 4.44 5.10 6.44
C LYS A 95 5.91 5.44 6.63
N THR A 96 6.23 6.47 7.40
CA THR A 96 7.60 6.89 7.69
C THR A 96 8.35 5.80 8.43
N GLN A 97 7.75 5.22 9.50
CA GLN A 97 8.40 4.12 10.22
C GLN A 97 8.58 2.87 9.34
N ALA A 98 7.62 2.55 8.48
CA ALA A 98 7.75 1.42 7.55
C ALA A 98 8.87 1.62 6.50
N PHE A 99 9.20 2.87 6.15
CA PHE A 99 10.29 3.17 5.21
C PHE A 99 11.65 3.25 5.93
N SER A 100 11.67 3.73 7.17
CA SER A 100 12.91 3.89 7.94
C SER A 100 13.45 2.58 8.53
N LEU A 101 12.62 1.55 8.68
CA LEU A 101 13.01 0.29 9.31
C LEU A 101 13.23 -0.81 8.27
N SER A 102 14.25 -1.64 8.51
CA SER A 102 14.39 -2.90 7.79
C SER A 102 13.39 -3.92 8.31
N PRO A 103 12.74 -4.73 7.46
CA PRO A 103 11.90 -5.85 7.89
C PRO A 103 12.62 -6.89 8.76
N LYS A 104 13.97 -6.88 8.76
CA LYS A 104 14.82 -7.78 9.54
C LYS A 104 15.03 -7.30 10.98
N ASP A 105 14.77 -6.03 11.28
CA ASP A 105 15.05 -5.43 12.59
C ASP A 105 13.88 -5.68 13.57
N ILE A 106 13.63 -6.95 13.87
CA ILE A 106 12.49 -7.42 14.67
C ILE A 106 12.40 -6.67 16.01
N SER A 107 13.51 -6.56 16.75
CA SER A 107 13.54 -5.89 18.06
C SER A 107 13.15 -4.41 18.00
N ALA A 108 13.54 -3.71 16.93
CA ALA A 108 13.17 -2.31 16.73
C ALA A 108 11.68 -2.17 16.41
N ILE A 109 11.14 -3.06 15.57
CA ILE A 109 9.72 -3.12 15.24
C ILE A 109 8.90 -3.40 16.50
N GLU A 110 9.29 -4.37 17.32
CA GLU A 110 8.62 -4.67 18.60
C GLU A 110 8.64 -3.49 19.57
N HIS A 111 9.78 -2.80 19.69
CA HIS A 111 9.89 -1.62 20.54
C HIS A 111 8.91 -0.54 20.11
N LEU A 112 8.85 -0.24 18.80
CA LEU A 112 7.92 0.75 18.25
C LEU A 112 6.47 0.30 18.37
N LEU A 113 6.19 -0.98 18.24
CA LEU A 113 4.86 -1.56 18.39
C LEU A 113 4.35 -1.39 19.83
N ARG A 114 5.20 -1.67 20.83
CA ARG A 114 4.90 -1.40 22.25
C ARG A 114 4.68 0.08 22.51
N LYS A 115 5.56 0.94 22.00
CA LYS A 115 5.43 2.41 22.13
C LYS A 115 4.13 2.92 21.49
N GLY A 116 3.80 2.44 20.30
CA GLY A 116 2.59 2.80 19.57
C GLY A 116 1.31 2.35 20.29
N LYS A 117 1.28 1.14 20.86
CA LYS A 117 0.16 0.67 21.71
C LYS A 117 -0.11 1.64 22.87
N LYS A 118 0.93 2.00 23.63
CA LYS A 118 0.82 2.96 24.74
C LYS A 118 0.38 4.36 24.29
N GLN A 119 0.90 4.85 23.17
CA GLN A 119 0.47 6.14 22.62
C GLN A 119 -1.01 6.11 22.20
N LEU A 120 -1.45 5.01 21.60
CA LEU A 120 -2.83 4.87 21.16
C LEU A 120 -3.82 4.87 22.33
N GLU A 121 -3.49 4.22 23.45
CA GLU A 121 -4.30 4.26 24.67
C GLU A 121 -4.53 5.69 25.16
N VAL A 122 -3.50 6.56 25.09
CA VAL A 122 -3.63 7.98 25.43
C VAL A 122 -4.56 8.71 24.45
N TYR A 123 -4.42 8.45 23.15
CA TYR A 123 -5.26 9.10 22.14
C TYR A 123 -6.70 8.57 22.13
N GLU A 124 -6.97 7.37 22.64
CA GLU A 124 -8.31 6.84 22.79
C GLU A 124 -9.13 7.60 23.84
N ASP A 125 -8.47 8.24 24.82
CA ASP A 125 -9.17 9.09 25.80
C ASP A 125 -9.98 10.20 25.09
N PRO A 126 -11.29 10.32 25.34
CA PRO A 126 -12.14 11.35 24.75
C PRO A 126 -11.70 12.78 25.07
N LYS A 127 -10.91 12.99 26.13
CA LYS A 127 -10.33 14.29 26.50
C LYS A 127 -9.31 14.77 25.48
N VAL A 128 -8.64 13.85 24.77
CA VAL A 128 -7.67 14.21 23.73
C VAL A 128 -8.42 14.47 22.43
N ARG A 129 -8.59 15.76 22.11
CA ARG A 129 -9.38 16.24 20.96
C ARG A 129 -8.53 16.89 19.88
N ASP A 130 -7.23 17.07 20.09
CA ASP A 130 -6.33 17.60 19.09
C ASP A 130 -5.01 16.81 19.02
N CYS A 131 -4.39 16.81 17.85
CA CYS A 131 -3.06 16.27 17.62
C CYS A 131 -2.22 17.29 16.86
N TRP A 132 -0.91 17.31 17.08
CA TRP A 132 -0.04 18.20 16.32
C TRP A 132 0.31 17.60 14.96
N VAL A 133 0.18 18.40 13.90
CA VAL A 133 0.54 18.01 12.52
C VAL A 133 1.51 19.05 11.98
N SER A 134 2.70 18.59 11.61
CA SER A 134 3.76 19.45 11.06
C SER A 134 3.46 19.91 9.64
N LYS A 135 4.18 20.94 9.18
CA LYS A 135 4.15 21.36 7.78
C LYS A 135 4.56 20.22 6.84
N GLU A 136 5.59 19.46 7.21
CA GLU A 136 6.07 18.30 6.45
C GLU A 136 4.96 17.25 6.24
N MET A 137 4.16 16.96 7.27
CA MET A 137 3.04 16.02 7.16
C MET A 137 1.98 16.50 6.17
N ARG A 138 1.67 17.80 6.17
CA ARG A 138 0.71 18.40 5.22
C ARG A 138 1.26 18.35 3.78
N ASP A 139 2.53 18.67 3.62
CA ASP A 139 3.23 18.60 2.32
C ASP A 139 3.32 17.15 1.81
N TRP A 140 3.43 16.17 2.71
CA TRP A 140 3.37 14.75 2.38
C TRP A 140 1.98 14.32 1.90
N ASP A 141 0.90 14.75 2.57
CA ASP A 141 -0.49 14.46 2.18
C ASP A 141 -0.78 14.99 0.77
N GLU A 142 -0.40 16.24 0.52
CA GLU A 142 -0.60 16.90 -0.77
C GLU A 142 0.10 16.15 -1.90
N ARG A 143 1.35 15.74 -1.70
CA ARG A 143 2.08 14.92 -2.69
C ARG A 143 1.44 13.55 -2.89
N HIS A 144 0.92 12.94 -1.83
CA HIS A 144 0.26 11.64 -1.91
C HIS A 144 -1.05 11.72 -2.70
N ARG A 145 -1.88 12.73 -2.42
CA ARG A 145 -3.15 12.99 -3.13
C ARG A 145 -2.96 13.27 -4.61
N ARG A 146 -1.93 14.05 -4.98
CA ARG A 146 -1.60 14.29 -6.39
C ARG A 146 -1.28 13.00 -7.14
N ARG A 147 -0.52 12.09 -6.52
CA ARG A 147 -0.19 10.79 -7.10
C ARG A 147 -1.42 9.90 -7.27
N THR A 148 -2.33 9.88 -6.29
CA THR A 148 -3.56 9.08 -6.40
C THR A 148 -4.48 9.64 -7.47
N ASN A 149 -4.62 10.97 -7.56
CA ASN A 149 -5.50 11.60 -8.55
C ASN A 149 -4.94 11.46 -9.97
N SER A 150 -3.62 11.63 -10.17
CA SER A 150 -2.98 11.41 -11.47
C SER A 150 -3.13 9.99 -12.00
N LYS A 151 -3.30 8.99 -11.12
CA LYS A 151 -3.54 7.60 -11.52
C LYS A 151 -4.99 7.35 -11.97
N LEU A 152 -5.93 8.20 -11.54
CA LEU A 152 -7.35 8.10 -11.90
C LEU A 152 -7.67 8.83 -13.20
N GLU A 153 -6.98 9.94 -13.49
CA GLU A 153 -7.14 10.72 -14.74
C GLU A 153 -6.41 10.11 -15.95
N GLY A 154 -5.67 9.01 -15.76
CA GLY A 154 -4.87 8.34 -16.80
C GLY A 154 -5.40 6.97 -17.21
N LEU A 155 -6.68 6.67 -16.91
CA LEU A 155 -7.42 5.47 -17.32
C LEU A 155 -8.62 5.89 -18.18
#